data_AF-Q8ZU46-F1
#
_entry.id   AF-Q8ZU46-F1
#
_cell.length_a   1.000
_cell.length_b   1.000
_cell.length_c   1.000
_cell.angle_alpha   90.00
_cell.angle_beta   90.00
_cell.angle_gamma   90.00
#
_symmetry.space_group_name_H-M   'P 1'
#
loop_
_entity.id
_entity.type
_entity.pdbx_description
1 polymer ?
#
loop_
_entity_poly.entity_id
_entity_poly.type
_entity_poly.pdbx_seq_one_letter_code
_entity_poly.pdbx_strand_id
1 'polypeptide(L)'
;MRMCEILAKYLVEIVAGARGNVVSFVVGDVARWAETKMRPSRSVVFKVSNMAEALLAGGYLEKIGKKYILKRDTPLWVKAKAGDVEALCDIIESALLNYSKVVR
;
A
#
# COMPACT_ATOMS: atom_id res chain seq x y z
N MET A 1 8.81 -11.33 8.32
CA MET A 1 8.30 -10.15 7.61
C MET A 1 6.82 -10.32 7.39
N ARG A 2 6.00 -9.41 7.93
CA ARG A 2 4.55 -9.42 7.72
C ARG A 2 4.26 -9.07 6.27
N MET A 3 3.13 -9.55 5.76
CA MET A 3 2.74 -9.28 4.36
C MET A 3 2.53 -7.78 4.11
N CYS A 4 1.99 -7.05 5.10
CA CYS A 4 1.79 -5.61 5.05
C CYS A 4 3.10 -4.82 4.81
N GLU A 5 4.24 -5.33 5.30
CA GLU A 5 5.51 -4.62 5.20
C GLU A 5 5.96 -4.41 3.76
N ILE A 6 5.54 -5.26 2.83
CA ILE A 6 5.85 -5.11 1.40
C ILE A 6 5.23 -3.82 0.86
N LEU A 7 3.92 -3.65 1.07
CA LEU A 7 3.22 -2.45 0.62
C LEU A 7 3.67 -1.23 1.43
N ALA A 8 3.82 -1.36 2.76
CA ALA A 8 4.25 -0.26 3.61
C ALA A 8 5.62 0.31 3.19
N LYS A 9 6.63 -0.54 3.02
CA LYS A 9 7.97 -0.09 2.63
C LYS A 9 8.00 0.47 1.21
N TYR A 10 7.22 -0.10 0.30
CA TYR A 10 7.05 0.47 -1.05
C TYR A 10 6.46 1.88 -0.98
N LEU A 11 5.39 2.09 -0.18
CA LEU A 11 4.76 3.39 -0.01
C LEU A 11 5.74 4.42 0.58
N VAL A 12 6.55 4.03 1.57
CA VAL A 12 7.62 4.88 2.12
C VAL A 12 8.57 5.34 1.01
N GLU A 13 9.04 4.43 0.15
CA GLU A 13 9.99 4.76 -0.92
C GLU A 13 9.41 5.73 -1.95
N ILE A 14 8.20 5.48 -2.44
CA ILE A 14 7.60 6.35 -3.46
C ILE A 14 7.19 7.72 -2.88
N VAL A 15 6.77 7.79 -1.61
CA VAL A 15 6.43 9.05 -0.92
C VAL A 15 7.69 9.84 -0.58
N ALA A 16 8.79 9.18 -0.24
CA ALA A 16 10.09 9.83 -0.04
C ALA A 16 10.57 10.51 -1.33
N GLY A 17 10.40 9.86 -2.49
CA GLY A 17 10.73 10.39 -3.81
C GLY A 17 9.71 11.37 -4.41
N ALA A 18 8.56 11.59 -3.76
CA ALA A 18 7.48 12.39 -4.31
C ALA A 18 7.80 13.90 -4.28
N ARG A 19 7.70 14.55 -5.45
CA ARG A 19 7.81 16.02 -5.57
C ARG A 19 6.46 16.74 -5.51
N GLY A 20 5.37 16.02 -5.78
CA GLY A 20 4.01 16.57 -5.82
C GLY A 20 3.14 16.18 -4.63
N ASN A 21 1.85 16.49 -4.74
CA ASN A 21 0.84 16.21 -3.71
C ASN A 21 0.20 14.82 -3.85
N VAL A 22 0.68 14.00 -4.78
CA VAL A 22 0.10 12.70 -5.10
C VAL A 22 1.21 11.76 -5.53
N VAL A 23 1.10 10.49 -5.13
CA VAL A 23 1.82 9.37 -5.73
C VAL A 23 0.83 8.36 -6.29
N SER A 24 1.21 7.67 -7.35
CA SER A 24 0.38 6.62 -7.94
C SER A 24 1.19 5.36 -8.15
N PHE A 25 0.55 4.20 -7.99
CA PHE A 25 1.18 2.91 -8.25
C PHE A 25 0.18 1.90 -8.82
N VAL A 26 0.67 0.90 -9.53
CA VAL A 26 -0.10 -0.31 -9.83
C VAL A 26 0.43 -1.50 -9.03
N VAL A 27 -0.38 -2.54 -8.84
CA VAL A 27 0.03 -3.77 -8.11
C VAL A 27 1.31 -4.38 -8.70
N GLY A 28 1.48 -4.32 -10.02
CA GLY A 28 2.66 -4.83 -10.71
C GLY A 28 3.95 -4.10 -10.32
N ASP A 29 3.90 -2.80 -10.03
CA ASP A 29 5.07 -2.02 -9.62
C ASP A 29 5.54 -2.47 -8.23
N VAL A 30 4.60 -2.66 -7.31
CA VAL A 30 4.87 -3.15 -5.96
C VAL A 30 5.44 -4.57 -6.00
N ALA A 31 4.89 -5.44 -6.84
CA ALA A 31 5.35 -6.82 -6.98
C ALA A 31 6.79 -6.87 -7.51
N ARG A 32 7.10 -6.11 -8.57
CA ARG A 32 8.46 -6.02 -9.14
C ARG A 32 9.45 -5.43 -8.14
N TRP A 33 9.02 -4.40 -7.39
CA TRP A 33 9.83 -3.82 -6.33
C TRP A 33 10.13 -4.86 -5.24
N ALA A 34 9.13 -5.63 -4.81
CA ALA A 34 9.28 -6.67 -3.80
C ALA A 34 10.22 -7.79 -4.27
N GLU A 35 10.09 -8.24 -5.52
CA GLU A 35 11.00 -9.21 -6.13
C GLU A 35 12.45 -8.72 -6.12
N THR A 36 12.67 -7.44 -6.46
CA THR A 36 14.00 -6.85 -6.53
C THR A 36 14.63 -6.64 -5.14
N LYS A 37 13.87 -6.12 -4.18
CA LYS A 37 14.39 -5.64 -2.89
C LYS A 37 14.27 -6.67 -1.76
N MET A 38 13.27 -7.54 -1.83
CA MET A 38 12.92 -8.44 -0.73
C MET A 38 13.00 -9.92 -1.10
N ARG A 39 12.93 -10.25 -2.40
CA ARG A 39 13.02 -11.63 -2.94
C ARG A 39 12.08 -12.61 -2.21
N PRO A 40 10.75 -12.35 -2.19
CA PRO A 40 9.80 -13.24 -1.55
C PRO A 40 9.81 -14.63 -2.22
N SER A 41 9.62 -15.69 -1.45
CA SER A 41 9.61 -17.08 -1.95
C SER A 41 8.37 -17.44 -2.78
N ARG A 42 7.35 -16.57 -2.82
CA ARG A 42 6.09 -16.75 -3.57
C ARG A 42 5.64 -15.40 -4.15
N SER A 43 4.86 -15.47 -5.23
CA SER A 43 4.23 -14.27 -5.80
C SER A 43 3.36 -13.55 -4.76
N VAL A 44 3.50 -12.22 -4.72
CA VAL A 44 2.80 -11.35 -3.78
C VAL A 44 1.66 -10.56 -4.44
N VAL A 45 1.47 -10.71 -5.75
CA VAL A 45 0.51 -9.93 -6.56
C VAL A 45 -0.89 -9.95 -5.96
N PHE A 46 -1.44 -11.14 -5.69
CA PHE A 46 -2.79 -11.27 -5.14
C PHE A 46 -2.91 -10.61 -3.75
N LYS A 47 -1.90 -10.79 -2.90
CA LYS A 47 -1.90 -10.23 -1.54
C LYS A 47 -1.80 -8.70 -1.56
N VAL A 48 -0.93 -8.16 -2.41
CA VAL A 48 -0.81 -6.71 -2.62
C VAL A 48 -2.09 -6.14 -3.21
N SER A 49 -2.70 -6.83 -4.18
CA SER A 49 -3.99 -6.42 -4.74
C SER A 49 -5.05 -6.33 -3.66
N ASN A 50 -5.17 -7.36 -2.81
CA ASN A 50 -6.16 -7.38 -1.74
C ASN A 50 -5.94 -6.26 -0.72
N MET A 51 -4.69 -5.97 -0.35
CA MET A 51 -4.34 -4.84 0.51
C MET A 51 -4.71 -3.50 -0.12
N ALA A 52 -4.42 -3.31 -1.42
CA ALA A 52 -4.72 -2.07 -2.12
C ALA A 52 -6.24 -1.84 -2.27
N GLU A 53 -7.02 -2.88 -2.58
CA GLU A 53 -8.48 -2.78 -2.65
C GLU A 53 -9.11 -2.53 -1.27
N ALA A 54 -8.57 -3.13 -0.20
CA ALA A 54 -9.04 -2.87 1.16
C ALA A 54 -8.77 -1.42 1.58
N LEU A 55 -7.59 -0.88 1.28
CA LEU A 55 -7.26 0.53 1.52
C LEU A 55 -8.13 1.49 0.69
N LEU A 56 -8.44 1.13 -0.56
CA LEU A 56 -9.38 1.86 -1.40
C LEU A 56 -10.78 1.88 -0.79
N ALA A 57 -11.31 0.72 -0.39
CA ALA A 57 -12.62 0.60 0.24
C ALA A 57 -12.69 1.35 1.58
N GLY A 58 -11.57 1.42 2.31
CA GLY A 58 -11.42 2.23 3.53
C GLY A 58 -11.23 3.73 3.30
N GLY A 59 -11.23 4.21 2.05
CA GLY A 59 -11.06 5.62 1.71
C GLY A 59 -9.63 6.15 1.87
N TYR A 60 -8.64 5.28 2.05
CA TYR A 60 -7.23 5.67 2.17
C TYR A 60 -6.54 5.86 0.82
N LEU A 61 -7.09 5.26 -0.24
CA LEU A 61 -6.63 5.37 -1.61
C LEU A 61 -7.79 5.79 -2.51
N GLU A 62 -7.46 6.39 -3.64
CA GLU A 62 -8.37 6.56 -4.78
C GLU A 62 -7.91 5.67 -5.94
N LYS A 63 -8.77 5.50 -6.95
CA LYS A 63 -8.47 4.67 -8.12
C LYS A 63 -8.75 5.41 -9.41
N ILE A 64 -7.78 5.40 -10.33
CA ILE A 64 -7.92 5.90 -11.71
C ILE A 64 -7.47 4.79 -12.65
N GLY A 65 -8.43 4.14 -13.32
CA GLY A 65 -8.17 2.93 -14.10
C GLY A 65 -7.55 1.83 -13.24
N LYS A 66 -6.33 1.40 -13.56
CA LYS A 66 -5.58 0.38 -12.79
C LYS A 66 -4.69 0.98 -11.69
N LYS A 67 -4.56 2.30 -11.63
CA LYS A 67 -3.67 2.99 -10.69
C LYS A 67 -4.37 3.28 -9.38
N TYR A 68 -3.70 2.96 -8.29
CA TYR A 68 -4.05 3.45 -6.96
C TYR A 68 -3.36 4.78 -6.74
N ILE A 69 -4.10 5.72 -6.18
CA ILE A 69 -3.70 7.10 -5.98
C ILE A 69 -3.65 7.35 -4.48
N LEU A 70 -2.49 7.74 -3.98
CA LEU A 70 -2.30 8.18 -2.60
C LEU A 70 -2.09 9.69 -2.60
N LYS A 71 -3.03 10.42 -2.02
CA LYS A 71 -2.97 11.87 -1.87
C LYS A 71 -2.17 12.27 -0.64
N ARG A 72 -1.51 13.43 -0.74
CA ARG A 72 -0.87 14.11 0.39
C ARG A 72 -1.89 14.38 1.49
N ASP A 73 -1.40 14.41 2.72
CA ASP A 73 -2.17 14.66 3.96
C ASP A 73 -3.17 13.57 4.35
N THR A 74 -3.26 12.47 3.59
CA THR A 74 -3.94 11.25 4.05
C THR A 74 -3.15 10.60 5.19
N PRO A 75 -3.80 9.84 6.10
CA PRO A 75 -3.10 9.12 7.17
C PRO A 75 -1.99 8.20 6.63
N LEU A 76 -2.23 7.50 5.50
CA LEU A 76 -1.21 6.69 4.83
C LEU A 76 0.00 7.53 4.39
N TRP A 77 -0.23 8.70 3.80
CA TRP A 77 0.86 9.58 3.37
C TRP A 77 1.69 10.06 4.56
N VAL A 78 1.05 10.52 5.63
CA VAL A 78 1.74 11.03 6.82
C VAL A 78 2.66 9.96 7.41
N LYS A 79 2.16 8.72 7.54
CA LYS A 79 2.95 7.60 8.06
C LYS A 79 4.07 7.17 7.10
N ALA A 80 3.79 7.12 5.80
CA ALA A 80 4.81 6.83 4.79
C ALA A 80 5.91 7.89 4.76
N LYS A 81 5.58 9.18 4.88
CA LYS A 81 6.57 10.26 4.90
C LYS A 81 7.47 10.22 6.14
N ALA A 82 6.92 9.77 7.26
CA ALA A 82 7.68 9.57 8.50
C ALA A 82 8.53 8.28 8.50
N GLY A 83 8.38 7.40 7.50
CA GLY A 83 9.03 6.08 7.50
C GLY A 83 8.45 5.12 8.54
N ASP A 84 7.25 5.39 9.06
CA ASP A 84 6.59 4.64 10.13
C ASP A 84 5.92 3.37 9.57
N VAL A 85 6.75 2.34 9.32
CA VAL A 85 6.32 1.06 8.72
C VAL A 85 5.33 0.32 9.61
N GLU A 86 5.50 0.39 10.93
CA GLU A 86 4.61 -0.27 11.90
C GLU A 86 3.20 0.33 11.82
N ALA A 87 3.07 1.66 11.92
CA ALA A 87 1.76 2.30 11.81
C ALA A 87 1.10 2.12 10.43
N LEU A 88 1.90 2.06 9.36
CA LEU A 88 1.38 1.70 8.03
C LEU A 88 0.80 0.29 8.01
N CYS A 89 1.51 -0.68 8.61
CA CYS A 89 1.02 -2.04 8.75
C CYS A 89 -0.29 -2.11 9.53
N ASP A 90 -0.41 -1.37 10.64
CA ASP A 90 -1.64 -1.32 11.43
C ASP A 90 -2.84 -0.79 10.64
N ILE A 91 -2.63 0.24 9.81
CA ILE A 91 -3.66 0.78 8.90
C ILE A 91 -4.05 -0.27 7.85
N ILE A 92 -3.06 -0.92 7.21
CA ILE A 92 -3.30 -1.94 6.18
C ILE A 92 -4.06 -3.13 6.73
N GLU A 93 -3.65 -3.65 7.89
CA GLU A 93 -4.25 -4.83 8.51
C GLU A 93 -5.66 -4.52 9.04
N SER A 94 -5.87 -3.33 9.62
CA SER A 94 -7.21 -2.86 10.00
C SER A 94 -8.14 -2.72 8.79
N ALA A 95 -7.64 -2.16 7.70
CA ALA A 95 -8.42 -2.04 6.46
C ALA A 95 -8.80 -3.42 5.90
N LEU A 96 -7.86 -4.37 5.87
CA LEU A 96 -8.13 -5.76 5.45
C LEU A 96 -9.19 -6.44 6.32
N LEU A 97 -9.08 -6.29 7.65
CA LEU A 97 -10.03 -6.87 8.60
C LEU A 97 -11.44 -6.34 8.34
N ASN A 98 -11.58 -5.02 8.15
CA ASN A 98 -12.87 -4.41 7.85
C ASN A 98 -13.41 -4.80 6.48
N TYR A 99 -12.55 -4.84 5.46
CA TYR A 99 -12.93 -5.26 4.11
C TYR A 99 -13.47 -6.70 4.08
N SER A 100 -12.82 -7.62 4.82
CA SER A 100 -13.26 -9.01 4.92
C SER A 100 -14.64 -9.20 5.57
N LYS A 101 -15.12 -8.23 6.36
CA LYS A 101 -16.45 -8.26 6.98
C LYS A 101 -17.54 -7.80 6.02
N VAL A 102 -17.20 -6.95 5.05
CA VAL A 102 -18.14 -6.33 4.11
C VAL A 102 -18.34 -7.19 2.86
N VAL A 103 -17.33 -7.96 2.44
CA VAL A 103 -17.38 -8.83 1.25
C VAL A 103 -17.90 -10.24 1.58
N ARG A 104 -18.57 -10.42 2.71
CA ARG A 104 -19.23 -11.69 3.09
C ARG A 104 -20.62 -11.83 2.47
#